data_AF-A0A3B3WXF1-F1
#
_entry.id   AF-A0A3B3WXF1-F1
#
_cell.length_a   1.000
_cell.length_b   1.000
_cell.length_c   1.000
_cell.angle_alpha   90.00
_cell.angle_beta   90.00
_cell.angle_gamma   90.00
#
_symmetry.space_group_name_H-M   'P 1'
#
loop_
_entity.id
_entity.type
_entity.pdbx_description
1 polymer ?
#
loop_
_entity_poly.entity_id
_entity_poly.type
_entity_poly.pdbx_seq_one_letter_code
_entity_poly.pdbx_strand_id
1 'polypeptide(L)'
;MGSKVSSKMAAPTARVIQAVRPHAPLIKFPNRQDIPRPNVQEALKLLGLNVPQHNAPSSASTSSRPQVPLTPTLGTPDSLASVQQLPARYRRRPLTLDEMDYIQRGGPE
;
A
#
# COMPACT_ATOMS: atom_id res chain seq x y z
N MET A 1 -43.97 67.92 13.89
CA MET A 1 -42.73 67.26 13.43
C MET A 1 -41.75 67.23 14.60
N GLY A 2 -41.11 66.16 15.03
CA GLY A 2 -41.07 64.76 14.63
C GLY A 2 -40.58 63.94 15.83
N SER A 3 -40.99 62.68 15.89
CA SER A 3 -40.74 61.72 16.96
C SER A 3 -39.25 61.41 17.13
N LYS A 4 -38.78 61.35 18.39
CA LYS A 4 -37.44 60.83 18.73
C LYS A 4 -37.52 59.30 18.72
N VAL A 5 -36.85 58.68 17.75
CA VAL A 5 -36.85 57.23 17.57
C VAL A 5 -35.97 56.59 18.66
N SER A 6 -36.54 55.66 19.41
CA SER A 6 -35.78 54.83 20.37
C SER A 6 -35.03 53.76 19.58
N SER A 7 -33.71 53.90 19.50
CA SER A 7 -32.86 52.87 18.89
C SER A 7 -32.68 51.71 19.87
N LYS A 8 -33.40 50.61 19.62
CA LYS A 8 -33.20 49.33 20.33
C LYS A 8 -32.14 48.54 19.57
N MET A 9 -30.90 48.52 20.07
CA MET A 9 -29.89 47.59 19.57
C MET A 9 -30.22 46.18 20.07
N ALA A 10 -30.62 45.29 19.16
CA ALA A 10 -30.69 43.86 19.41
C ALA A 10 -29.27 43.29 19.34
N ALA A 11 -28.71 42.90 20.48
CA ALA A 11 -27.45 42.17 20.53
C ALA A 11 -27.64 40.76 19.95
N PRO A 12 -26.73 40.25 19.11
CA PRO A 12 -26.82 38.89 18.61
C PRO A 12 -26.45 37.93 19.74
N THR A 13 -27.45 37.27 20.33
CA THR A 13 -27.26 36.15 21.26
C THR A 13 -26.57 35.01 20.50
N ALA A 14 -25.26 34.87 20.70
CA ALA A 14 -24.48 33.78 20.11
C ALA A 14 -25.01 32.44 20.61
N ARG A 15 -25.49 31.59 19.70
CA ARG A 15 -25.92 30.22 20.02
C ARG A 15 -24.67 29.38 20.28
N VAL A 16 -24.52 28.91 21.51
CA VAL A 16 -23.48 27.95 21.90
C VAL A 16 -23.84 26.61 21.29
N ILE A 17 -23.14 26.19 20.24
CA ILE A 17 -23.31 24.86 19.66
C ILE A 17 -22.43 23.90 20.45
N GLN A 18 -23.05 23.10 21.31
CA GLN A 18 -22.37 22.00 21.98
C GLN A 18 -22.08 20.91 20.93
N ALA A 19 -20.81 20.81 20.52
CA ALA A 19 -20.37 19.78 19.58
C ALA A 19 -20.37 18.42 20.28
N VAL A 20 -21.38 17.59 20.03
CA VAL A 20 -21.41 16.19 20.47
C VAL A 20 -20.62 15.35 19.48
N ARG A 21 -19.57 14.66 19.93
CA ARG A 21 -18.80 13.75 19.09
C ARG A 21 -19.62 12.48 18.81
N PRO A 22 -19.93 12.14 17.56
CA PRO A 22 -20.61 10.90 17.25
C PRO A 22 -19.74 9.70 17.64
N HIS A 23 -20.35 8.69 18.27
CA HIS A 23 -19.67 7.46 18.66
C HIS A 23 -19.42 6.58 17.44
N ALA A 24 -18.16 6.21 17.19
CA ALA A 24 -17.80 5.24 16.16
C ALA A 24 -17.84 3.82 16.77
N PRO A 25 -18.76 2.94 16.33
CA PRO A 25 -18.85 1.59 16.88
C PRO A 25 -17.60 0.76 16.51
N LEU A 26 -17.16 -0.08 17.44
CA LEU A 26 -16.06 -1.02 17.21
C LEU A 26 -16.51 -2.15 16.28
N ILE A 27 -15.63 -2.57 15.37
CA ILE A 27 -15.84 -3.78 14.57
C ILE A 27 -15.85 -5.02 15.47
N LYS A 28 -16.76 -5.96 15.20
CA LYS A 28 -16.83 -7.24 15.91
C LYS A 28 -16.29 -8.34 15.01
N PHE A 29 -15.38 -9.15 15.53
CA PHE A 29 -14.91 -10.34 14.82
C PHE A 29 -15.85 -11.53 15.09
N PRO A 30 -16.14 -12.38 14.09
CA PRO A 30 -16.91 -13.60 14.29
C PRO A 30 -16.25 -14.53 15.32
N ASN A 31 -17.05 -15.18 16.17
CA ASN A 31 -16.54 -16.23 17.04
C ASN A 31 -16.08 -17.43 16.19
N ARG A 32 -14.81 -17.83 16.35
CA ARG A 32 -14.18 -18.92 15.58
C ARG A 32 -14.05 -20.22 16.38
N GLN A 33 -14.73 -20.36 17.52
CA GLN A 33 -14.65 -21.55 18.38
C GLN A 33 -15.22 -22.81 17.71
N ASP A 34 -16.27 -22.67 16.90
CA ASP A 34 -16.92 -23.81 16.21
C ASP A 34 -16.38 -24.04 14.79
N ILE A 35 -15.47 -23.19 14.32
CA ILE A 35 -14.89 -23.31 12.98
C ILE A 35 -13.57 -24.08 13.13
N PRO A 36 -13.50 -25.35 12.69
CA PRO A 36 -12.23 -26.07 12.69
C PRO A 36 -11.22 -25.26 11.87
N ARG A 37 -10.03 -24.99 12.45
CA ARG A 37 -8.97 -24.27 11.75
C ARG A 37 -8.74 -24.96 10.40
N PRO A 38 -8.97 -24.27 9.26
CA PRO A 38 -8.78 -24.90 7.97
C PRO A 38 -7.30 -25.30 7.89
N ASN A 39 -7.05 -26.56 7.52
CA ASN A 39 -5.70 -27.02 7.22
C ASN A 39 -5.09 -26.03 6.21
N VAL A 40 -3.87 -25.57 6.47
CA VAL A 40 -3.18 -24.56 5.65
C VAL A 40 -3.22 -24.95 4.17
N GLN A 41 -3.12 -26.26 3.87
CA GLN A 41 -3.21 -26.78 2.51
C GLN A 41 -4.59 -26.59 1.86
N GLU A 42 -5.68 -26.78 2.60
CA GLU A 42 -7.04 -26.55 2.10
C GLU A 42 -7.35 -25.06 1.97
N ALA A 43 -6.84 -24.24 2.90
CA ALA A 43 -6.93 -22.78 2.81
C ALA A 43 -6.19 -22.24 1.57
N LEU A 44 -5.01 -22.79 1.25
CA LEU A 44 -4.26 -22.46 0.04
C LEU A 44 -5.00 -22.85 -1.25
N LYS A 45 -5.67 -24.02 -1.25
CA LYS A 45 -6.51 -24.47 -2.37
C LYS A 45 -7.72 -23.55 -2.60
N LEU A 46 -8.42 -23.14 -1.52
CA LEU A 46 -9.53 -22.19 -1.61
C LEU A 46 -9.07 -20.81 -2.09
N LEU A 47 -7.84 -20.42 -1.78
CA LEU A 47 -7.25 -19.16 -2.23
C LEU A 47 -6.65 -19.23 -3.65
N GLY A 48 -6.79 -20.36 -4.34
CA GLY A 48 -6.32 -20.56 -5.72
C GLY A 48 -4.79 -20.58 -5.88
N LEU A 49 -4.04 -20.71 -4.78
CA LEU A 49 -2.57 -20.74 -4.80
C LEU A 49 -2.08 -22.18 -5.00
N ASN A 50 -2.11 -22.66 -6.24
CA ASN A 50 -1.44 -23.90 -6.60
C ASN A 50 0.07 -23.64 -6.66
N VAL A 51 0.82 -24.06 -5.63
CA VAL A 51 2.30 -24.05 -5.66
C VAL A 51 2.73 -25.26 -6.51
N PRO A 52 3.42 -25.08 -7.65
CA PRO A 52 3.87 -26.21 -8.43
C PRO A 52 4.99 -26.95 -7.69
N GLN A 53 4.77 -28.23 -7.42
CA GLN A 53 5.81 -29.15 -6.97
C GLN A 53 6.79 -29.37 -8.14
N HIS A 54 7.89 -28.62 -8.15
CA HIS A 54 8.91 -28.75 -9.18
C HIS A 54 9.71 -30.05 -8.95
N ASN A 55 9.50 -31.04 -9.82
CA ASN A 55 10.52 -32.05 -10.12
C ASN A 55 11.17 -31.62 -11.44
N ALA A 56 12.37 -31.03 -11.38
CA ALA A 56 13.17 -30.74 -12.57
C ALA A 56 14.60 -31.29 -12.35
N PRO A 57 15.22 -31.92 -13.38
CA PRO A 57 16.55 -32.50 -13.25
C PRO A 57 17.63 -31.41 -13.22
N SER A 58 18.59 -31.61 -12.32
CA SER A 58 19.75 -30.75 -12.10
C SER A 58 20.53 -30.48 -13.38
N SER A 59 20.56 -29.22 -13.82
CA SER A 59 21.60 -28.70 -14.72
C SER A 59 22.39 -27.64 -13.97
N ALA A 60 23.72 -27.83 -13.93
CA ALA A 60 24.66 -27.11 -13.10
C ALA A 60 25.01 -25.71 -13.64
N SER A 61 25.36 -24.81 -12.69
CA SER A 61 26.07 -23.52 -12.80
C SER A 61 25.28 -22.37 -13.48
N THR A 62 25.07 -21.19 -12.89
CA THR A 62 25.89 -20.33 -12.02
C THR A 62 25.01 -19.43 -11.13
N SER A 63 25.55 -18.99 -9.98
CA SER A 63 24.95 -18.10 -8.97
C SER A 63 23.86 -18.72 -8.09
N SER A 64 24.20 -18.90 -6.80
CA SER A 64 23.32 -19.40 -5.73
C SER A 64 22.28 -18.37 -5.26
N ARG A 65 21.79 -17.51 -6.16
CA ARG A 65 20.66 -16.64 -5.84
C ARG A 65 19.38 -17.46 -6.04
N PRO A 66 18.48 -17.57 -5.04
CA PRO A 66 17.15 -18.09 -5.33
C PRO A 66 16.61 -17.25 -6.49
N GLN A 67 16.30 -17.88 -7.62
CA GLN A 67 15.56 -17.23 -8.69
C GLN A 67 14.18 -16.93 -8.10
N VAL A 68 14.08 -15.79 -7.42
CA VAL A 68 12.81 -15.27 -6.94
C VAL A 68 11.99 -15.11 -8.21
N PRO A 69 10.87 -15.84 -8.35
CA PRO A 69 9.98 -15.61 -9.47
C PRO A 69 9.71 -14.12 -9.48
N LEU A 70 10.06 -13.45 -10.58
CA LEU A 70 9.67 -12.06 -10.80
C LEU A 70 8.15 -12.11 -10.86
N THR A 71 7.50 -11.97 -9.71
CA THR A 71 6.07 -11.75 -9.67
C THR A 71 5.86 -10.52 -10.53
N PRO A 72 5.09 -10.62 -11.63
CA PRO A 72 4.76 -9.44 -12.39
C PRO A 72 4.11 -8.48 -11.41
N THR A 73 4.82 -7.41 -11.07
CA THR A 73 4.29 -6.39 -10.18
C THR A 73 3.01 -5.92 -10.82
N LEU A 74 1.90 -6.03 -10.11
CA LEU A 74 0.58 -5.63 -10.58
C LEU A 74 0.56 -4.10 -10.67
N GLY A 75 1.21 -3.55 -11.69
CA GLY A 75 1.52 -2.13 -11.80
C GLY A 75 2.15 -1.81 -13.14
N THR A 76 2.04 -0.55 -13.56
CA THR A 76 2.62 -0.08 -14.81
C THR A 76 4.14 -0.26 -14.76
N PRO A 77 4.77 -0.93 -15.74
CA PRO A 77 6.21 -1.05 -15.77
C PRO A 77 6.82 0.35 -15.81
N ASP A 78 7.81 0.58 -14.97
CA ASP A 78 8.51 1.86 -14.96
C ASP A 78 9.18 2.10 -16.33
N SER A 79 8.94 3.27 -16.92
CA SER A 79 9.56 3.70 -18.17
C SER A 79 10.30 5.02 -17.94
N LEU A 80 11.33 5.32 -18.73
CA LEU A 80 12.07 6.58 -18.58
C LEU A 80 11.16 7.80 -18.73
N ALA A 81 10.13 7.69 -19.56
CA ALA A 81 9.11 8.73 -19.73
C ALA A 81 8.30 8.97 -18.44
N SER A 82 7.91 7.91 -17.71
CA SER A 82 7.16 8.05 -16.45
C SER A 82 8.02 8.67 -15.35
N VAL A 83 9.31 8.31 -15.30
CA VAL A 83 10.26 8.89 -14.33
C VAL A 83 10.48 10.38 -14.59
N GLN A 84 10.52 10.82 -15.85
CA GLN A 84 10.69 12.24 -16.19
C GLN A 84 9.52 13.12 -15.72
N GLN A 85 8.30 12.57 -15.66
CA GLN A 85 7.10 13.28 -15.20
C GLN A 85 7.10 13.53 -13.67
N LEU A 86 7.87 12.76 -12.89
CA LEU A 86 7.94 12.92 -11.44
C LEU A 86 8.68 14.20 -11.03
N PRO A 87 8.36 14.82 -9.88
CA PRO A 87 9.15 15.92 -9.33
C PRO A 87 10.62 15.53 -9.14
N ALA A 88 11.55 16.49 -9.31
CA ALA A 88 13.00 16.24 -9.30
C ALA A 88 13.49 15.45 -8.07
N ARG A 89 12.92 15.73 -6.90
CA ARG A 89 13.21 15.05 -5.62
C ARG A 89 12.88 13.55 -5.59
N TYR A 90 12.08 13.07 -6.54
CA TYR A 90 11.67 11.66 -6.66
C TYR A 90 12.18 10.98 -7.94
N ARG A 91 12.94 11.69 -8.78
CA ARG A 91 13.51 11.11 -10.00
C ARG A 91 14.72 10.24 -9.65
N ARG A 92 14.67 8.95 -10.00
CA ARG A 92 15.82 8.03 -9.89
C ARG A 92 16.88 8.34 -10.96
N ARG A 93 18.14 7.98 -10.70
CA ARG A 93 19.22 8.08 -11.70
C ARG A 93 19.15 6.87 -12.66
N PRO A 94 19.48 7.06 -13.96
CA PRO A 94 19.68 5.94 -14.87
C PRO A 94 20.85 5.07 -14.40
N LEU A 95 20.68 3.74 -14.45
CA LEU A 95 21.75 2.78 -14.15
C LEU A 95 22.68 2.63 -15.35
N THR A 96 23.98 2.65 -15.11
CA THR A 96 25.00 2.35 -16.14
C THR A 96 25.25 0.84 -16.23
N LEU A 97 25.77 0.34 -17.36
CA LEU A 97 26.02 -1.08 -17.53
C LEU A 97 27.03 -1.62 -16.50
N ASP A 98 28.11 -0.88 -16.24
CA ASP A 98 29.11 -1.27 -15.23
C ASP A 98 28.50 -1.36 -13.82
N GLU A 99 27.63 -0.42 -13.48
CA GLU A 99 26.89 -0.44 -12.21
C GLU A 99 25.90 -1.61 -12.14
N MET A 100 25.21 -1.94 -13.24
CA MET A 100 24.36 -3.12 -13.30
C MET A 100 25.16 -4.39 -13.01
N ASP A 101 26.33 -4.53 -13.62
CA ASP A 101 27.18 -5.69 -13.41
C ASP A 101 27.77 -5.71 -11.98
N TYR A 102 28.17 -4.56 -11.43
CA TYR A 102 28.65 -4.45 -10.05
C TYR A 102 27.57 -4.84 -9.03
N ILE A 103 26.32 -4.39 -9.22
CA ILE A 103 25.18 -4.76 -8.39
C ILE A 103 24.87 -6.26 -8.52
N GLN A 104 24.95 -6.82 -9.73
CA GLN A 104 24.73 -8.24 -9.97
C GLN A 104 25.82 -9.13 -9.36
N ARG A 105 27.08 -8.70 -9.41
CA ARG A 105 28.22 -9.38 -8.78
C ARG A 105 28.16 -9.32 -7.25
N GLY A 106 27.58 -8.26 -6.68
CA GLY A 106 27.37 -8.12 -5.23
C GLY A 106 28.37 -7.22 -4.53
N GLY A 107 29.11 -6.39 -5.26
CA GLY A 107 30.08 -5.45 -4.69
C GLY A 107 31.51 -5.68 -5.20
N PRO A 108 32.51 -5.08 -4.52
CA PRO A 108 33.91 -5.29 -4.80
C PRO A 108 34.41 -6.59 -4.14
N GLU A 109 35.40 -7.22 -4.76
CA GLU A 109 36.11 -8.40 -4.22
C GLU A 109 36.98 -8.05 -3.00
#